data_AF-J1ZQS1-F1
#
_entry.id   AF-J1ZQS1-F1
#
_cell.length_a   1.000
_cell.length_b   1.000
_cell.length_c   1.000
_cell.angle_alpha   90.00
_cell.angle_beta   90.00
_cell.angle_gamma   90.00
#
_symmetry.space_group_name_H-M   'P 1'
#
loop_
_entity.id
_entity.type
_entity.pdbx_description
1 polymer ?
#
loop_
_entity_poly.entity_id
_entity_poly.type
_entity_poly.pdbx_seq_one_letter_code
_entity_poly.pdbx_strand_id
1 'polypeptide(L)'
;YGRLDGVVHAAGLLSDDYVIRKSHQDAQQVLAPKAAGLVNLDEATRRLPLDFLAAFSSGAGTLGNPGQADYAAANGFLDAYLTHRAGLAAAGERHGASVSIGWPLWQDGGMSVPAEDVPALTARFGRPLETDTALRALHGALALGTPHLLVMDEESGVDEEGPQEAQTQQTQQTGPAELRARVLPLLKELIAETVRLDPARLDAAVPLDGFGIDSLAVTRLNRRFAQWFGALPKTVLYQYPTLNDLAGHLAEQHADGCRRWLGD
;
A
#
# COMPACT_ATOMS: atom_id res chain seq x y z
N TYR A 1 -27.10 30.86 1.23
CA TYR A 1 -26.36 30.21 2.33
C TYR A 1 -25.73 31.19 3.33
N GLY A 2 -25.32 32.43 2.97
CA GLY A 2 -25.14 33.54 3.94
C GLY A 2 -23.92 33.49 4.88
N ARG A 3 -23.36 32.31 5.15
CA ARG A 3 -22.16 32.06 5.96
C ARG A 3 -21.45 30.80 5.45
N LEU A 4 -20.14 30.69 5.72
CA LEU A 4 -19.37 29.47 5.55
C LEU A 4 -18.92 28.98 6.94
N ASP A 5 -19.48 27.85 7.38
CA ASP A 5 -19.21 27.31 8.72
C ASP A 5 -18.01 26.36 8.72
N GLY A 6 -17.74 25.67 7.61
CA GLY A 6 -16.58 24.77 7.52
C GLY A 6 -16.18 24.46 6.09
N VAL A 7 -14.98 23.89 5.94
CA VAL A 7 -14.44 23.47 4.66
C VAL A 7 -14.10 21.98 4.73
N VAL A 8 -14.58 21.22 3.75
CA VAL A 8 -14.18 19.83 3.54
C VAL A 8 -13.40 19.75 2.22
N HIS A 9 -12.10 19.49 2.33
CA HIS A 9 -11.22 19.31 1.19
C HIS A 9 -11.09 17.82 0.84
N ALA A 10 -11.93 17.37 -0.08
CA ALA A 10 -11.97 15.99 -0.56
C ALA A 10 -11.48 15.80 -2.01
N ALA A 11 -10.89 16.84 -2.61
CA ALA A 11 -10.37 16.76 -3.96
C ALA A 11 -9.11 15.88 -4.02
N GLY A 12 -9.04 15.00 -5.00
CA GLY A 12 -7.90 14.11 -5.20
C GLY A 12 -8.03 13.34 -6.51
N LEU A 13 -6.88 12.90 -7.02
CA LEU A 13 -6.76 12.06 -8.21
C LEU A 13 -5.77 10.94 -7.91
N LEU A 14 -5.95 9.80 -8.58
CA LEU A 14 -5.00 8.69 -8.59
C LEU A 14 -4.37 8.60 -9.97
N SER A 15 -3.11 8.17 -10.00
CA SER A 15 -2.37 7.91 -11.25
C SER A 15 -1.29 6.87 -10.97
N ASP A 16 -1.70 5.69 -10.51
CA ASP A 16 -0.78 4.73 -9.90
C ASP A 16 0.26 4.23 -10.90
N ASP A 17 1.54 4.47 -10.58
CA ASP A 17 2.69 3.90 -11.28
C ASP A 17 3.94 4.01 -10.40
N TYR A 18 4.95 3.20 -10.68
CA TYR A 18 6.24 3.29 -9.99
C TYR A 18 6.92 4.62 -10.30
N VAL A 19 7.58 5.18 -9.29
CA VAL A 19 8.28 6.47 -9.39
C VAL A 19 9.28 6.52 -10.56
N ILE A 20 9.92 5.39 -10.87
CA ILE A 20 10.87 5.26 -11.99
C ILE A 20 10.23 5.42 -13.38
N ARG A 21 8.92 5.24 -13.49
CA ARG A 21 8.14 5.37 -14.74
C ARG A 21 7.29 6.64 -14.80
N LYS A 22 7.22 7.37 -13.68
CA LYS A 22 6.30 8.48 -13.52
C LYS A 22 6.89 9.77 -14.08
N SER A 23 6.13 10.45 -14.93
CA SER A 23 6.55 11.77 -15.39
C SER A 23 6.30 12.83 -14.32
N HIS A 24 7.03 13.95 -14.41
CA HIS A 24 6.78 15.11 -13.56
C HIS A 24 5.35 15.63 -13.72
N GLN A 25 4.79 15.56 -14.94
CA GLN A 25 3.43 16.02 -15.21
C GLN A 25 2.39 15.14 -14.50
N ASP A 26 2.55 13.82 -14.53
CA ASP A 26 1.65 12.89 -13.84
C ASP A 26 1.66 13.13 -12.33
N ALA A 27 2.86 13.27 -11.76
CA ALA A 27 3.02 13.60 -10.34
C ALA A 27 2.35 14.94 -10.01
N GLN A 28 2.58 15.98 -10.82
CA GLN A 28 1.99 17.30 -10.60
C GLN A 28 0.45 17.26 -10.65
N GLN A 29 -0.14 16.45 -11.53
CA GLN A 29 -1.60 16.28 -11.61
C GLN A 29 -2.20 15.66 -10.34
N VAL A 30 -1.46 14.76 -9.67
CA VAL A 30 -1.89 14.14 -8.41
C VAL A 30 -1.67 15.07 -7.22
N LEU A 31 -0.53 15.78 -7.17
CA LEU A 31 -0.21 16.69 -6.07
C LEU A 31 -1.10 17.94 -6.06
N ALA A 32 -1.31 18.57 -7.23
CA ALA A 32 -1.95 19.88 -7.34
C ALA A 32 -3.33 19.97 -6.65
N PRO A 33 -4.30 19.05 -6.85
CA PRO A 33 -5.61 19.17 -6.23
C PRO A 33 -5.55 19.13 -4.71
N LYS A 34 -4.63 18.34 -4.13
CA LYS A 34 -4.45 18.22 -2.67
C LYS A 34 -3.63 19.37 -2.10
N ALA A 35 -2.42 19.58 -2.62
CA ALA A 35 -1.49 20.54 -2.06
C ALA A 35 -1.89 21.99 -2.36
N ALA A 36 -1.88 22.37 -3.64
CA ALA A 36 -2.24 23.74 -4.03
C ALA A 36 -3.71 24.03 -3.73
N GLY A 37 -4.60 23.05 -3.91
CA GLY A 37 -6.02 23.18 -3.56
C GLY A 37 -6.23 23.52 -2.09
N LEU A 38 -5.59 22.80 -1.17
CA LEU A 38 -5.68 23.07 0.26
C LEU A 38 -5.14 24.46 0.63
N VAL A 39 -3.94 24.82 0.14
CA VAL A 39 -3.33 26.13 0.41
C VAL A 39 -4.25 27.27 -0.05
N ASN A 40 -4.81 27.14 -1.26
CA ASN A 40 -5.71 28.16 -1.80
C ASN A 40 -7.01 28.26 -0.98
N LEU A 41 -7.56 27.15 -0.52
CA LEU A 41 -8.74 27.14 0.35
C LEU A 41 -8.45 27.79 1.71
N ASP A 42 -7.33 27.45 2.34
CA ASP A 42 -6.95 28.05 3.62
C ASP A 42 -6.73 29.57 3.49
N GLU A 43 -5.96 30.02 2.49
CA GLU A 43 -5.71 31.44 2.29
C GLU A 43 -6.99 32.22 1.96
N ALA A 44 -7.87 31.68 1.12
CA ALA A 44 -9.15 32.29 0.78
C ALA A 44 -10.09 32.41 2.00
N THR A 45 -9.97 31.49 2.96
CA THR A 45 -10.85 31.42 4.14
C THR A 45 -10.18 31.87 5.44
N ARG A 46 -8.93 32.33 5.40
CA ARG A 46 -8.10 32.58 6.59
C ARG A 46 -8.70 33.50 7.65
N ARG A 47 -9.51 34.48 7.24
CA ARG A 47 -10.19 35.46 8.12
C ARG A 47 -11.64 35.12 8.42
N LEU A 48 -12.16 34.02 7.85
CA LEU A 48 -13.53 33.61 8.10
C LEU A 48 -13.58 32.84 9.42
N PRO A 49 -14.63 33.05 10.24
CA PRO A 49 -14.80 32.34 11.51
C PRO A 49 -15.32 30.92 11.25
N LEU A 50 -14.49 30.09 10.63
CA LEU A 50 -14.79 28.67 10.40
C LEU A 50 -14.83 27.92 11.74
N ASP A 51 -15.72 26.94 11.83
CA ASP A 51 -15.73 25.93 12.88
C ASP A 51 -14.64 24.88 12.62
N PHE A 52 -14.39 24.53 11.34
CA PHE A 52 -13.33 23.59 10.97
C PHE A 52 -12.86 23.73 9.51
N LEU A 53 -11.63 23.24 9.26
CA LEU A 53 -11.11 22.86 7.95
C LEU A 53 -10.66 21.39 8.04
N ALA A 54 -11.33 20.51 7.30
CA ALA A 54 -11.05 19.08 7.26
C ALA A 54 -10.49 18.67 5.89
N ALA A 55 -9.36 17.97 5.87
CA ALA A 55 -8.75 17.42 4.66
C ALA A 55 -8.89 15.89 4.64
N PHE A 56 -9.33 15.35 3.51
CA PHE A 56 -9.43 13.92 3.29
C PHE A 56 -8.08 13.44 2.76
N SER A 57 -7.27 12.96 3.69
CA SER A 57 -6.00 12.29 3.45
C SER A 57 -6.24 10.78 3.23
N SER A 58 -5.17 9.99 3.21
CA SER A 58 -5.22 8.54 3.07
C SER A 58 -4.18 7.90 3.98
N GLY A 59 -4.45 6.69 4.45
CA GLY A 59 -3.44 5.85 5.10
C GLY A 59 -2.14 5.71 4.29
N ALA A 60 -2.22 5.83 2.95
CA ALA A 60 -1.03 5.84 2.08
C ALA A 60 -0.07 7.01 2.34
N GLY A 61 -0.54 8.14 2.88
CA GLY A 61 0.32 9.25 3.29
C GLY A 61 1.21 8.92 4.50
N THR A 62 0.75 8.02 5.36
CA THR A 62 1.48 7.62 6.58
C THR A 62 2.24 6.30 6.41
N LEU A 63 1.60 5.27 5.82
CA LEU A 63 2.19 3.93 5.69
C LEU A 63 2.79 3.68 4.29
N GLY A 64 2.67 4.64 3.37
CA GLY A 64 3.03 4.48 1.97
C GLY A 64 2.05 3.58 1.21
N ASN A 65 2.18 3.54 -0.12
CA ASN A 65 1.61 2.48 -0.95
C ASN A 65 2.45 2.28 -2.24
N PRO A 66 2.85 1.04 -2.60
CA PRO A 66 3.52 0.79 -3.87
C PRO A 66 2.75 1.37 -5.05
N GLY A 67 3.44 2.09 -5.93
CA GLY A 67 2.83 2.76 -7.09
C GLY A 67 2.19 4.12 -6.80
N GLN A 68 2.20 4.59 -5.55
CA GLN A 68 1.51 5.81 -5.13
C GLN A 68 2.44 6.81 -4.44
N ALA A 69 3.69 6.95 -4.90
CA ALA A 69 4.68 7.82 -4.24
C ALA A 69 4.25 9.30 -4.18
N ASP A 70 3.68 9.80 -5.27
CA ASP A 70 3.16 11.17 -5.39
C ASP A 70 1.83 11.36 -4.66
N TYR A 71 0.94 10.36 -4.68
CA TYR A 71 -0.29 10.37 -3.89
C TYR A 71 0.02 10.33 -2.39
N ALA A 72 0.98 9.50 -1.95
CA ALA A 72 1.48 9.48 -0.59
C ALA A 72 2.08 10.83 -0.20
N ALA A 73 2.91 11.43 -1.06
CA ALA A 73 3.47 12.77 -0.82
C ALA A 73 2.38 13.85 -0.73
N ALA A 74 1.36 13.79 -1.60
CA ALA A 74 0.25 14.72 -1.60
C ALA A 74 -0.58 14.63 -0.30
N ASN A 75 -0.83 13.41 0.20
CA ASN A 75 -1.53 13.19 1.46
C ASN A 75 -0.68 13.58 2.68
N GLY A 76 0.60 13.21 2.70
CA GLY A 76 1.54 13.65 3.74
C GLY A 76 1.68 15.18 3.81
N PHE A 77 1.55 15.88 2.68
CA PHE A 77 1.44 17.33 2.67
C PHE A 77 0.18 17.82 3.39
N LEU A 78 -0.99 17.20 3.16
CA LEU A 78 -2.22 17.55 3.89
C LEU A 78 -2.00 17.39 5.41
N ASP A 79 -1.44 16.25 5.81
CA ASP A 79 -1.23 15.91 7.22
C ASP A 79 -0.32 16.93 7.92
N ALA A 80 0.79 17.29 7.28
CA ALA A 80 1.72 18.31 7.78
C ALA A 80 1.11 19.72 7.75
N TYR A 81 0.38 20.07 6.69
CA TYR A 81 -0.21 21.39 6.53
C TYR A 81 -1.32 21.66 7.54
N LEU A 82 -2.17 20.67 7.83
CA LEU A 82 -3.23 20.81 8.84
C LEU A 82 -2.64 20.92 10.25
N THR A 83 -1.52 20.24 10.53
CA THR A 83 -0.73 20.43 11.75
C THR A 83 -0.19 21.85 11.85
N HIS A 84 0.38 22.38 10.77
CA HIS A 84 0.84 23.77 10.71
C HIS A 84 -0.31 24.76 10.92
N ARG A 85 -1.43 24.58 10.22
CA ARG A 85 -2.63 25.43 10.32
C ARG A 85 -3.20 25.44 11.74
N ALA A 86 -3.18 24.30 12.44
CA ALA A 86 -3.56 24.24 13.85
C ALA A 86 -2.69 25.16 14.73
N GLY A 87 -1.39 25.23 14.47
CA GLY A 87 -0.48 26.19 15.12
C GLY A 87 -0.85 27.65 14.83
N LEU A 88 -1.19 27.97 13.58
CA LEU A 88 -1.68 29.30 13.20
C LEU A 88 -3.02 29.64 13.89
N ALA A 89 -3.92 28.67 14.03
CA ALA A 89 -5.17 28.86 14.74
C ALA A 89 -4.95 29.13 16.23
N ALA A 90 -4.01 28.42 16.86
CA ALA A 90 -3.60 28.70 18.24
C ALA A 90 -2.98 30.09 18.42
N ALA A 91 -2.31 30.62 17.39
CA ALA A 91 -1.81 31.99 17.34
C ALA A 91 -2.89 33.05 16.99
N GLY A 92 -4.12 32.64 16.70
CA GLY A 92 -5.21 33.53 16.31
C GLY A 92 -5.15 34.00 14.85
N GLU A 93 -4.30 33.40 14.01
CA GLU A 93 -4.14 33.73 12.59
C GLU A 93 -5.07 32.94 11.67
N ARG A 94 -5.73 31.92 12.23
CA ARG A 94 -6.74 31.08 11.58
C ARG A 94 -7.88 30.77 12.56
N HIS A 95 -9.01 30.33 12.04
CA HIS A 95 -10.17 29.93 12.82
C HIS A 95 -10.54 28.46 12.58
N GLY A 96 -11.11 27.86 13.62
CA GLY A 96 -11.65 26.51 13.59
C GLY A 96 -10.61 25.41 13.76
N ALA A 97 -11.11 24.19 14.03
CA ALA A 97 -10.30 23.00 14.06
C ALA A 97 -9.63 22.76 12.70
N SER A 98 -8.41 22.24 12.71
CA SER A 98 -7.71 21.81 11.50
C SER A 98 -7.52 20.31 11.63
N VAL A 99 -8.10 19.51 10.74
CA VAL A 99 -8.05 18.04 10.85
C VAL A 99 -7.72 17.41 9.50
N SER A 100 -6.63 16.64 9.44
CA SER A 100 -6.36 15.73 8.32
C SER A 100 -6.75 14.30 8.72
N ILE A 101 -7.53 13.63 7.89
CA ILE A 101 -8.04 12.28 8.18
C ILE A 101 -7.48 11.32 7.15
N GLY A 102 -6.60 10.42 7.58
CA GLY A 102 -6.10 9.33 6.76
C GLY A 102 -7.13 8.23 6.65
N TRP A 103 -7.93 8.26 5.59
CA TRP A 103 -8.96 7.25 5.33
C TRP A 103 -8.37 5.94 4.80
N PRO A 104 -8.96 4.79 5.15
CA PRO A 104 -8.78 3.54 4.42
C PRO A 104 -9.63 3.60 3.13
N LEU A 105 -9.75 2.47 2.42
CA LEU A 105 -10.62 2.41 1.25
C LEU A 105 -12.07 2.73 1.65
N TRP A 106 -12.75 3.58 0.88
CA TRP A 106 -14.16 3.85 1.08
C TRP A 106 -14.98 2.96 0.15
N GLN A 107 -15.79 2.06 0.71
CA GLN A 107 -16.49 1.00 -0.04
C GLN A 107 -17.38 1.56 -1.17
N ASP A 108 -18.19 2.57 -0.85
CA ASP A 108 -19.10 3.23 -1.78
C ASP A 108 -18.53 4.54 -2.34
N GLY A 109 -17.21 4.74 -2.20
CA GLY A 109 -16.52 5.96 -2.59
C GLY A 109 -16.19 6.04 -4.08
N GLY A 110 -15.82 7.25 -4.53
CA GLY A 110 -15.42 7.49 -5.92
C GLY A 110 -14.05 6.94 -6.33
N MET A 111 -13.25 6.47 -5.36
CA MET A 111 -11.93 5.89 -5.62
C MET A 111 -12.01 4.37 -5.55
N SER A 112 -12.42 3.76 -6.67
CA SER A 112 -12.49 2.31 -6.81
C SER A 112 -11.11 1.71 -7.08
N VAL A 113 -10.84 0.58 -6.45
CA VAL A 113 -9.67 -0.26 -6.72
C VAL A 113 -10.13 -1.60 -7.33
N PRO A 114 -9.31 -2.24 -8.17
CA PRO A 114 -9.59 -3.59 -8.65
C PRO A 114 -9.86 -4.56 -7.48
N ALA A 115 -10.84 -5.44 -7.64
CA ALA A 115 -11.25 -6.38 -6.57
C ALA A 115 -10.09 -7.26 -6.09
N GLU A 116 -9.13 -7.56 -6.96
CA GLU A 116 -7.91 -8.31 -6.65
C GLU A 116 -6.94 -7.58 -5.70
N ASP A 117 -6.98 -6.25 -5.63
CA ASP A 117 -6.10 -5.43 -4.78
C ASP A 117 -6.71 -5.16 -3.39
N VAL A 118 -8.02 -5.35 -3.22
CA VAL A 118 -8.75 -5.11 -1.97
C VAL A 118 -8.18 -5.90 -0.78
N PRO A 119 -7.84 -7.20 -0.89
CA PRO A 119 -7.27 -7.94 0.23
C PRO A 119 -5.93 -7.36 0.73
N ALA A 120 -5.06 -6.93 -0.20
CA ALA A 120 -3.77 -6.34 0.16
C ALA A 120 -3.94 -4.97 0.84
N LEU A 121 -4.88 -4.15 0.35
CA LEU A 121 -5.22 -2.89 0.98
C LEU A 121 -5.87 -3.09 2.35
N THR A 122 -6.73 -4.11 2.48
CA THR A 122 -7.38 -4.46 3.75
C THR A 122 -6.36 -4.86 4.79
N ALA A 123 -5.39 -5.71 4.43
CA ALA A 123 -4.32 -6.13 5.33
C ALA A 123 -3.42 -4.97 5.80
N ARG A 124 -3.28 -3.89 5.02
CA ARG A 124 -2.45 -2.75 5.40
C ARG A 124 -3.20 -1.61 6.08
N PHE A 125 -4.42 -1.33 5.65
CA PHE A 125 -5.16 -0.12 6.04
C PHE A 125 -6.44 -0.41 6.82
N GLY A 126 -6.76 -1.69 7.06
CA GLY A 126 -8.05 -2.10 7.59
C GLY A 126 -9.09 -2.23 6.47
N ARG A 127 -10.25 -2.76 6.85
CA ARG A 127 -11.35 -3.07 5.94
C ARG A 127 -11.86 -1.82 5.20
N PRO A 128 -12.39 -1.98 3.98
CA PRO A 128 -13.11 -0.90 3.32
C PRO A 128 -14.26 -0.41 4.19
N LEU A 129 -14.36 0.90 4.38
CA LEU A 129 -15.38 1.50 5.23
C LEU A 129 -16.70 1.68 4.48
N GLU A 130 -17.80 1.34 5.13
CA GLU A 130 -19.14 1.78 4.71
C GLU A 130 -19.32 3.28 4.94
N THR A 131 -20.15 3.95 4.12
CA THR A 131 -20.41 5.40 4.23
C THR A 131 -20.86 5.83 5.62
N ASP A 132 -21.79 5.12 6.25
CA ASP A 132 -22.28 5.50 7.57
C ASP A 132 -21.20 5.41 8.64
N THR A 133 -20.32 4.43 8.56
CA THR A 133 -19.18 4.28 9.48
C THR A 133 -18.15 5.39 9.27
N ALA A 134 -17.82 5.70 8.00
CA ALA A 134 -16.91 6.80 7.68
C ALA A 134 -17.46 8.16 8.13
N LEU A 135 -18.76 8.42 7.98
CA LEU A 135 -19.39 9.66 8.45
C LEU A 135 -19.40 9.76 9.98
N ARG A 136 -19.59 8.66 10.71
CA ARG A 136 -19.42 8.66 12.17
C ARG A 136 -17.98 8.96 12.57
N ALA A 137 -17.01 8.34 11.89
CA ALA A 137 -15.59 8.60 12.11
C ALA A 137 -15.23 10.06 11.81
N LEU A 138 -15.80 10.67 10.77
CA LEU A 138 -15.61 12.10 10.45
C LEU A 138 -16.08 13.01 11.59
N HIS A 139 -17.28 12.77 12.13
CA HIS A 139 -17.78 13.54 13.27
C HIS A 139 -16.89 13.36 14.51
N GLY A 140 -16.43 12.12 14.77
CA GLY A 140 -15.49 11.84 15.85
C GLY A 140 -14.16 12.56 15.69
N ALA A 141 -13.60 12.53 14.47
CA ALA A 141 -12.35 13.23 14.11
C ALA A 141 -12.45 14.74 14.35
N LEU A 142 -13.55 15.36 13.92
CA LEU A 142 -13.81 16.78 14.15
C LEU A 142 -13.96 17.11 15.63
N ALA A 143 -14.66 16.25 16.39
CA ALA A 143 -14.85 16.45 17.83
C ALA A 143 -13.54 16.30 18.63
N LEU A 144 -12.65 15.38 18.22
CA LEU A 144 -11.33 15.22 18.82
C LEU A 144 -10.41 16.42 18.57
N GLY A 145 -10.58 17.12 17.44
CA GLY A 145 -9.80 18.31 17.08
C GLY A 145 -8.30 18.07 16.94
N THR A 146 -7.88 16.80 16.81
CA THR A 146 -6.47 16.44 16.63
C THR A 146 -6.04 16.73 15.19
N PRO A 147 -4.88 17.37 14.94
CA PRO A 147 -4.54 17.84 13.60
C PRO A 147 -4.38 16.75 12.53
N HIS A 148 -4.05 15.53 12.95
CA HIS A 148 -3.93 14.38 12.06
C HIS A 148 -4.31 13.09 12.80
N LEU A 149 -5.09 12.23 12.14
CA LEU A 149 -5.41 10.89 12.62
C LEU A 149 -5.61 9.93 11.45
N LEU A 150 -5.38 8.65 11.73
CA LEU A 150 -5.73 7.56 10.83
C LEU A 150 -7.03 6.91 11.28
N VAL A 151 -7.90 6.58 10.32
CA VAL A 151 -9.07 5.75 10.56
C VAL A 151 -8.75 4.35 10.06
N MET A 152 -8.99 3.35 10.89
CA MET A 152 -8.80 1.94 10.54
C MET A 152 -10.01 1.16 11.04
N ASP A 153 -10.55 0.30 10.19
CA ASP A 153 -11.57 -0.70 10.56
C ASP A 153 -10.88 -2.05 10.70
N GLU A 154 -10.61 -2.43 11.94
CA GLU A 154 -10.09 -3.75 12.28
C GLU A 154 -11.26 -4.69 12.57
N GLU A 155 -11.14 -5.97 12.22
CA GLU A 155 -12.16 -6.93 12.62
C GLU A 155 -12.27 -6.94 14.15
N SER A 156 -13.49 -6.84 14.67
CA SER A 156 -13.80 -7.12 16.07
C SER A 156 -13.60 -8.61 16.34
N GLY A 157 -12.32 -8.97 16.48
CA GLY A 157 -11.81 -10.32 16.60
C GLY A 157 -10.32 -10.30 16.94
N VAL A 158 -9.93 -9.41 17.86
CA VAL A 158 -8.67 -9.52 18.59
C VAL A 158 -9.03 -9.51 20.06
N ASP A 159 -9.09 -10.72 20.63
CA ASP A 159 -8.58 -10.91 21.98
C ASP A 159 -7.22 -10.20 22.06
N GLU A 160 -6.93 -9.61 23.22
CA GLU A 160 -5.60 -9.07 23.53
C GLU A 160 -4.54 -10.19 23.41
N GLU A 161 -4.03 -10.39 22.20
CA GLU A 161 -2.86 -11.22 21.95
C GLU A 161 -1.69 -10.27 21.73
N GLY A 162 -0.78 -10.25 22.72
CA GLY A 162 0.58 -9.77 22.54
C GLY A 162 1.29 -10.57 21.43
N PRO A 163 2.62 -10.48 21.28
CA PRO A 163 3.33 -11.24 20.27
C PRO A 163 3.14 -12.74 20.52
N GLN A 164 2.16 -13.34 19.85
CA GLN A 164 1.76 -14.72 20.03
C GLN A 164 2.47 -15.53 18.97
N GLU A 165 3.48 -16.27 19.42
CA GLU A 165 4.17 -17.31 18.69
C GLU A 165 3.13 -18.22 18.02
N ALA A 166 3.06 -18.16 16.69
CA ALA A 166 2.18 -19.01 15.90
C ALA A 166 2.54 -20.48 16.17
N GLN A 167 1.65 -21.17 16.87
CA GLN A 167 1.77 -22.59 17.17
C GLN A 167 1.65 -23.40 15.87
N THR A 168 2.79 -23.94 15.48
CA THR A 168 3.00 -24.91 14.41
C THR A 168 2.07 -26.13 14.54
N GLN A 169 1.13 -26.31 13.62
CA GLN A 169 0.54 -27.62 13.38
C GLN A 169 1.58 -28.51 12.70
N GLN A 170 2.11 -29.46 13.48
CA GLN A 170 3.04 -30.48 13.03
C GLN A 170 2.36 -31.43 12.04
N THR A 171 2.74 -31.31 10.76
CA THR A 171 2.79 -32.44 9.84
C THR A 171 4.24 -32.54 9.37
N GLN A 172 4.84 -33.72 9.55
CA GLN A 172 6.26 -34.05 9.39
C GLN A 172 6.97 -33.22 8.30
N GLN A 173 7.78 -32.24 8.71
CA GLN A 173 8.41 -31.28 7.81
C GLN A 173 9.85 -31.68 7.49
N THR A 174 10.10 -31.92 6.21
CA THR A 174 11.38 -31.67 5.53
C THR A 174 11.85 -30.26 5.88
N GLY A 175 13.07 -30.08 6.41
CA GLY A 175 13.53 -28.77 6.89
C GLY A 175 13.64 -27.73 5.77
N PRO A 176 13.60 -26.41 6.06
CA PRO A 176 13.63 -25.34 5.04
C PRO A 176 14.81 -25.43 4.07
N ALA A 177 15.98 -25.88 4.56
CA ALA A 177 17.18 -26.07 3.73
C ALA A 177 17.05 -27.23 2.72
N GLU A 178 16.36 -28.32 3.12
CA GLU A 178 16.14 -29.50 2.28
C GLU A 178 15.01 -29.23 1.27
N LEU A 179 13.98 -28.49 1.66
CA LEU A 179 12.94 -28.00 0.76
C LEU A 179 13.52 -27.04 -0.30
N ARG A 180 14.37 -26.09 0.11
CA ARG A 180 15.11 -25.20 -0.80
C ARG A 180 15.93 -25.99 -1.82
N ALA A 181 16.69 -26.99 -1.36
CA ALA A 181 17.54 -27.81 -2.22
C ALA A 181 16.74 -28.56 -3.30
N ARG A 182 15.49 -28.93 -3.00
CA ARG A 182 14.58 -29.62 -3.93
C ARG A 182 13.84 -28.67 -4.87
N VAL A 183 13.54 -27.45 -4.43
CA VAL A 183 12.83 -26.42 -5.22
C VAL A 183 13.77 -25.72 -6.21
N LEU A 184 15.04 -25.52 -5.86
CA LEU A 184 16.01 -24.79 -6.68
C LEU A 184 16.17 -25.34 -8.11
N PRO A 185 16.25 -26.67 -8.35
CA PRO A 185 16.29 -27.23 -9.71
C PRO A 185 15.04 -26.93 -10.54
N LEU A 186 13.85 -27.05 -9.96
CA LEU A 186 12.57 -26.75 -10.62
C LEU A 186 12.47 -25.27 -10.99
N LEU A 187 12.93 -24.40 -10.10
CA LEU A 187 13.01 -22.97 -10.33
C LEU A 187 13.96 -22.62 -11.47
N LYS A 188 15.10 -23.30 -11.55
CA LYS A 188 16.07 -23.13 -12.62
C LYS A 188 15.50 -23.55 -13.99
N GLU A 189 14.80 -24.67 -14.06
CA GLU A 189 14.11 -25.13 -15.28
C GLU A 189 13.01 -24.17 -15.71
N LEU A 190 12.16 -23.75 -14.78
CA LEU A 190 11.06 -22.81 -15.01
C LEU A 190 11.55 -21.48 -15.61
N ILE A 191 12.65 -20.94 -15.07
CA ILE A 191 13.25 -19.71 -15.57
C ILE A 191 13.88 -19.96 -16.94
N ALA A 192 14.69 -21.00 -17.11
CA ALA A 192 15.33 -21.36 -18.38
C ALA A 192 14.31 -21.45 -19.55
N GLU A 193 13.19 -22.13 -19.33
CA GLU A 193 12.09 -22.22 -20.30
C GLU A 193 11.50 -20.85 -20.65
N THR A 194 11.33 -19.99 -19.64
CA THR A 194 10.65 -18.71 -19.80
C THR A 194 11.51 -17.66 -20.52
N VAL A 195 12.83 -17.70 -20.33
CA VAL A 195 13.80 -16.85 -21.04
C VAL A 195 14.41 -17.50 -22.29
N ARG A 196 14.03 -18.76 -22.59
CA ARG A 196 14.57 -19.56 -23.71
C ARG A 196 16.10 -19.69 -23.67
N LEU A 197 16.65 -19.91 -22.48
CA LEU A 197 18.08 -20.19 -22.28
C LEU A 197 18.28 -21.67 -21.94
N ASP A 198 19.46 -22.19 -22.24
CA ASP A 198 19.89 -23.51 -21.76
C ASP A 198 20.02 -23.46 -20.22
N PRO A 199 19.35 -24.37 -19.47
CA PRO A 199 19.48 -24.44 -18.02
C PRO A 199 20.94 -24.53 -17.54
N ALA A 200 21.84 -25.14 -18.32
CA ALA A 200 23.26 -25.22 -17.97
C ALA A 200 23.97 -23.85 -17.94
N ARG A 201 23.38 -22.82 -18.57
CA ARG A 201 23.92 -21.45 -18.62
C ARG A 201 23.40 -20.55 -17.50
N LEU A 202 22.44 -21.01 -16.70
CA LEU A 202 21.93 -20.27 -15.54
C LEU A 202 22.74 -20.62 -14.29
N ASP A 203 23.49 -19.66 -13.78
CA ASP A 203 24.12 -19.77 -12.46
C ASP A 203 23.15 -19.31 -11.38
N ALA A 204 22.97 -20.12 -10.34
CA ALA A 204 22.02 -19.86 -9.28
C ALA A 204 22.43 -18.72 -8.34
N ALA A 205 23.70 -18.33 -8.34
CA ALA A 205 24.24 -17.24 -7.53
C ALA A 205 24.34 -15.91 -8.29
N VAL A 206 24.06 -15.89 -9.60
CA VAL A 206 24.15 -14.68 -10.43
C VAL A 206 22.80 -13.96 -10.46
N PRO A 207 22.79 -12.62 -10.37
CA PRO A 207 21.59 -11.81 -10.53
C PRO A 207 20.81 -12.11 -11.82
N LEU A 208 19.49 -12.20 -11.69
CA LEU A 208 18.56 -12.59 -12.75
C LEU A 208 18.45 -11.56 -13.90
N ASP A 209 18.84 -10.32 -13.64
CA ASP A 209 18.86 -9.21 -14.62
C ASP A 209 19.86 -9.47 -15.77
N GLY A 210 20.99 -10.12 -15.48
CA GLY A 210 22.01 -10.51 -16.46
C GLY A 210 21.56 -11.57 -17.48
N PHE A 211 20.42 -12.21 -17.27
CA PHE A 211 19.90 -13.30 -18.11
C PHE A 211 18.73 -12.90 -19.03
N GLY A 212 18.42 -11.60 -19.14
CA GLY A 212 17.36 -11.13 -20.04
C GLY A 212 15.94 -11.31 -19.48
N ILE A 213 15.79 -11.29 -18.16
CA ILE A 213 14.49 -11.25 -17.49
C ILE A 213 13.86 -9.86 -17.71
N ASP A 214 13.09 -9.73 -18.78
CA ASP A 214 12.31 -8.54 -19.10
C ASP A 214 10.90 -8.56 -18.45
N SER A 215 10.14 -7.46 -18.54
CA SER A 215 8.80 -7.36 -17.94
C SER A 215 7.80 -8.41 -18.48
N LEU A 216 8.03 -8.92 -19.68
CA LEU A 216 7.19 -9.96 -20.28
C LEU A 216 7.54 -11.34 -19.72
N ALA A 217 8.83 -11.64 -19.51
CA ALA A 217 9.31 -12.83 -18.83
C ALA A 217 8.81 -12.88 -17.38
N VAL A 218 8.89 -11.76 -16.65
CA VAL A 218 8.35 -11.65 -15.27
C VAL A 218 6.84 -11.90 -15.23
N THR A 219 6.09 -11.34 -16.19
CA THR A 219 4.64 -11.56 -16.26
C THR A 219 4.31 -13.04 -16.54
N ARG A 220 5.08 -13.70 -17.41
CA ARG A 220 4.93 -15.15 -17.67
C ARG A 220 5.28 -15.99 -16.45
N LEU A 221 6.35 -15.66 -15.74
CA LEU A 221 6.78 -16.36 -14.52
C LEU A 221 5.74 -16.23 -13.40
N ASN A 222 5.24 -15.02 -13.14
CA ASN A 222 4.21 -14.80 -12.13
C ASN A 222 2.92 -15.59 -12.41
N ARG A 223 2.52 -15.71 -13.69
CA ARG A 223 1.38 -16.57 -14.07
C ARG A 223 1.64 -18.05 -13.80
N ARG A 224 2.87 -18.53 -14.00
CA ARG A 224 3.23 -19.93 -13.71
C ARG A 224 3.30 -20.16 -12.21
N PHE A 225 3.93 -19.26 -11.43
CA PHE A 225 3.97 -19.37 -9.97
C PHE A 225 2.59 -19.40 -9.32
N ALA A 226 1.61 -18.69 -9.89
CA ALA A 226 0.25 -18.69 -9.39
C ALA A 226 -0.37 -20.09 -9.28
N GLN A 227 0.11 -21.07 -10.06
CA GLN A 227 -0.37 -22.45 -10.02
C GLN A 227 -0.03 -23.17 -8.72
N TRP A 228 1.10 -22.84 -8.09
CA TRP A 228 1.60 -23.53 -6.90
C TRP A 228 1.55 -22.66 -5.65
N PHE A 229 1.79 -21.37 -5.80
CA PHE A 229 1.98 -20.44 -4.70
C PHE A 229 0.81 -19.47 -4.48
N GLY A 230 -0.19 -19.49 -5.37
CA GLY A 230 -1.22 -18.45 -5.41
C GLY A 230 -0.64 -17.11 -5.86
N ALA A 231 -1.33 -16.01 -5.55
CA ALA A 231 -0.88 -14.68 -5.98
C ALA A 231 0.41 -14.27 -5.24
N LEU A 232 1.56 -14.50 -5.88
CA LEU A 232 2.82 -13.94 -5.41
C LEU A 232 2.93 -12.46 -5.80
N PRO A 233 3.55 -11.62 -4.96
CA PRO A 233 3.90 -10.27 -5.34
C PRO A 233 4.73 -10.29 -6.63
N LYS A 234 4.34 -9.48 -7.63
CA LYS A 234 5.09 -9.36 -8.90
C LYS A 234 6.54 -8.90 -8.70
N THR A 235 6.85 -8.41 -7.49
CA THR A 235 8.15 -7.94 -7.03
C THR A 235 9.05 -9.05 -6.47
N VAL A 236 8.54 -10.27 -6.27
CA VAL A 236 9.32 -11.35 -5.64
C VAL A 236 10.61 -11.65 -6.41
N LEU A 237 10.58 -11.59 -7.74
CA LEU A 237 11.76 -11.77 -8.61
C LEU A 237 12.79 -10.64 -8.51
N TYR A 238 12.41 -9.48 -7.99
CA TYR A 238 13.29 -8.31 -7.81
C TYR A 238 13.78 -8.16 -6.37
N GLN A 239 13.01 -8.64 -5.40
CA GLN A 239 13.41 -8.69 -3.98
C GLN A 239 14.44 -9.79 -3.72
N TYR A 240 14.39 -10.85 -4.54
CA TYR A 240 15.28 -11.99 -4.46
C TYR A 240 16.02 -12.12 -5.80
N PRO A 241 17.13 -11.38 -5.95
CA PRO A 241 17.76 -11.14 -7.26
C PRO A 241 18.44 -12.38 -7.83
N THR A 242 18.72 -13.41 -7.04
CA THR A 242 19.31 -14.68 -7.50
C THR A 242 18.34 -15.84 -7.35
N LEU A 243 18.54 -16.92 -8.11
CA LEU A 243 17.77 -18.16 -7.95
C LEU A 243 17.91 -18.73 -6.52
N ASN A 244 19.07 -18.54 -5.90
CA ASN A 244 19.33 -18.97 -4.53
C ASN A 244 18.47 -18.22 -3.51
N ASP A 245 18.39 -16.90 -3.64
CA ASP A 245 17.60 -16.06 -2.73
C ASP A 245 16.11 -16.34 -2.91
N LEU A 246 15.68 -16.52 -4.16
CA LEU A 246 14.28 -16.80 -4.49
C LEU A 246 13.85 -18.18 -4.00
N ALA A 247 14.69 -19.21 -4.19
CA ALA A 247 14.41 -20.54 -3.65
C ALA A 247 14.42 -20.55 -2.11
N GLY A 248 15.28 -19.75 -1.48
CA GLY A 248 15.29 -19.58 -0.02
C GLY A 248 13.99 -18.97 0.49
N HIS A 249 13.58 -17.85 -0.11
CA HIS A 249 12.33 -17.19 0.25
C HIS A 249 11.10 -18.09 0.06
N LEU A 250 11.01 -18.80 -1.08
CA LEU A 250 9.90 -19.71 -1.34
C LEU A 250 9.86 -20.87 -0.33
N ALA A 251 11.01 -21.42 0.04
CA ALA A 251 11.08 -22.51 1.02
C ALA A 251 10.75 -22.05 2.45
N GLU A 252 11.07 -20.82 2.81
CA GLU A 252 10.84 -20.26 4.15
C GLU A 252 9.42 -19.71 4.33
N GLN A 253 8.92 -18.95 3.35
CA GLN A 253 7.65 -18.19 3.46
C GLN A 253 6.49 -18.85 2.72
N HIS A 254 6.78 -19.81 1.82
CA HIS A 254 5.79 -20.48 0.98
C HIS A 254 5.98 -22.01 0.94
N ALA A 255 6.33 -22.62 2.08
CA ALA A 255 6.65 -24.04 2.19
C ALA A 255 5.57 -24.98 1.63
N ASP A 256 4.29 -24.68 1.88
CA ASP A 256 3.18 -25.49 1.36
C ASP A 256 3.03 -25.38 -0.17
N GLY A 257 3.31 -24.20 -0.74
CA GLY A 257 3.38 -24.02 -2.19
C GLY A 257 4.56 -24.78 -2.81
N CYS A 258 5.69 -24.83 -2.11
CA CYS A 258 6.85 -25.62 -2.52
C CYS A 258 6.55 -27.13 -2.53
N ARG A 259 5.85 -27.65 -1.51
CA ARG A 259 5.43 -29.08 -1.46
C ARG A 259 4.46 -29.40 -2.59
N ARG A 260 3.45 -28.54 -2.84
CA ARG A 260 2.55 -28.67 -3.99
C ARG A 260 3.29 -28.68 -5.32
N TRP A 261 4.35 -27.89 -5.46
CA TRP A 261 5.17 -27.87 -6.68
C TRP A 261 6.02 -29.13 -6.84
N LEU A 262 6.51 -29.69 -5.73
CA LEU A 262 7.27 -30.94 -5.70
C LEU A 262 6.39 -32.19 -5.90
N GLY A 263 5.07 -32.06 -5.72
CA GLY A 263 4.13 -33.18 -5.79
C GLY A 263 4.10 -34.04 -4.51
N ASP A 264 4.54 -33.47 -3.38
CA ASP A 264 4.54 -34.08 -2.06
C ASP A 264 3.25 -33.81 -1.27
#